data_AF-A0A382XXS9-F1
#
_entry.id   AF-A0A382XXS9-F1
#
_cell.length_a   1.000
_cell.length_b   1.000
_cell.length_c   1.000
_cell.angle_alpha   90.00
_cell.angle_beta   90.00
_cell.angle_gamma   90.00
#
_symmetry.space_group_name_H-M   'P 1'
#
loop_
_entity.id
_entity.type
_entity.pdbx_description
1 polymer ?
#
loop_
_entity_poly.entity_id
_entity_poly.type
_entity_poly.pdbx_seq_one_letter_code
_entity_poly.pdbx_strand_id
1 'polypeptide(L)'
;RKHRQDLFNRMVSILRAKKATCAHDLMMLFLEVPGLGLPKSGFVVQLVSGKSGCMDVHNFRKYLPEVDASKGTPNWLQTSGNSDKTKRIKASAYLDLIESNGGSPKMWNNWCTHLQVLYPHHFKTPDDVSALHMCIWK
;
A
#
# COMPACT_ATOMS: atom_id res chain seq x y z
N ARG A 1 16.37 -17.57 3.94
CA ARG A 1 16.44 -17.53 2.44
C ARG A 1 15.21 -18.18 1.78
N LYS A 2 14.72 -19.34 2.25
CA LYS A 2 13.55 -20.07 1.71
C LYS A 2 12.22 -19.28 1.71
N HIS A 3 11.86 -18.62 2.81
CA HIS A 3 10.60 -17.85 2.91
C HIS A 3 10.53 -16.63 1.98
N ARG A 4 11.68 -16.01 1.65
CA ARG A 4 11.72 -14.87 0.70
C ARG A 4 11.44 -15.31 -0.73
N GLN A 5 12.03 -16.43 -1.15
CA GLN A 5 11.81 -16.96 -2.49
C GLN A 5 10.37 -17.46 -2.66
N ASP A 6 9.81 -18.10 -1.63
CA ASP A 6 8.40 -18.52 -1.63
C ASP A 6 7.45 -17.32 -1.79
N LEU A 7 7.61 -16.29 -0.94
CA LEU A 7 6.83 -15.05 -1.02
C LEU A 7 6.92 -14.40 -2.41
N PHE A 8 8.13 -14.30 -2.96
CA PHE A 8 8.37 -13.77 -4.30
C PHE A 8 7.69 -14.61 -5.39
N ASN A 9 7.81 -15.93 -5.35
CA ASN A 9 7.19 -16.83 -6.33
C ASN A 9 5.66 -16.72 -6.30
N ARG A 10 5.06 -16.65 -5.10
CA ARG A 10 3.61 -16.47 -4.91
C ARG A 10 3.15 -15.11 -5.41
N MET A 11 3.89 -14.04 -5.12
CA MET A 11 3.62 -12.70 -5.64
C MET A 11 3.64 -12.69 -7.18
N VAL A 12 4.70 -13.22 -7.80
CA VAL A 12 4.83 -13.29 -9.26
C VAL A 12 3.71 -14.14 -9.87
N SER A 13 3.31 -15.23 -9.23
CA SER A 13 2.17 -16.06 -9.68
C SER A 13 0.86 -15.25 -9.69
N ILE A 14 0.58 -14.50 -8.62
CA ILE A 14 -0.62 -13.64 -8.53
C ILE A 14 -0.60 -12.55 -9.63
N LEU A 15 0.54 -11.90 -9.83
CA LEU A 15 0.71 -10.86 -10.87
C LEU A 15 0.48 -11.44 -12.28
N ARG A 16 1.05 -12.61 -12.57
CA ARG A 16 0.94 -13.27 -13.88
C ARG A 16 -0.47 -13.78 -14.18
N ALA A 17 -1.23 -14.14 -13.16
CA ALA A 17 -2.60 -14.62 -13.33
C ALA A 17 -3.56 -13.53 -13.85
N LYS A 18 -3.21 -12.24 -13.74
CA LYS A 18 -3.98 -11.08 -14.24
C LYS A 18 -5.47 -11.09 -13.84
N LYS A 19 -5.78 -11.65 -12.67
CA LYS A 19 -7.16 -11.72 -12.15
C LYS A 19 -7.64 -10.34 -11.70
N ALA A 20 -8.94 -10.10 -11.76
CA ALA A 20 -9.57 -8.91 -11.17
C ALA A 20 -9.27 -8.78 -9.67
N THR A 21 -9.12 -9.91 -8.98
CA THR A 21 -8.79 -10.01 -7.54
C THR A 21 -7.32 -9.74 -7.21
N CYS A 22 -6.47 -9.43 -8.21
CA CYS A 22 -5.02 -9.31 -8.04
C CYS A 22 -4.60 -8.43 -6.84
N ALA A 23 -5.21 -7.26 -6.68
CA ALA A 23 -4.89 -6.39 -5.54
C ALA A 23 -5.22 -7.03 -4.19
N HIS A 24 -6.38 -7.69 -4.10
CA HIS A 24 -6.83 -8.37 -2.87
C HIS A 24 -5.94 -9.56 -2.53
N ASP A 25 -5.61 -10.39 -3.53
CA ASP A 25 -4.74 -11.55 -3.36
C ASP A 25 -3.33 -11.13 -2.92
N LEU A 26 -2.79 -10.02 -3.47
CA LEU A 26 -1.51 -9.45 -3.03
C LEU A 26 -1.59 -8.87 -1.62
N MET A 27 -2.68 -8.17 -1.26
CA MET A 27 -2.89 -7.67 0.10
C MET A 27 -2.86 -8.83 1.11
N MET A 28 -3.56 -9.92 0.81
CA MET A 28 -3.57 -11.10 1.68
C MET A 28 -2.19 -11.75 1.79
N LEU A 29 -1.46 -11.86 0.68
CA LEU A 29 -0.08 -12.38 0.68
C LEU A 29 0.83 -11.54 1.60
N PHE A 30 0.81 -10.22 1.48
CA PHE A 30 1.69 -9.36 2.27
C PHE A 30 1.24 -9.23 3.74
N LEU A 31 -0.04 -9.43 4.05
CA LEU A 31 -0.50 -9.54 5.43
C LEU A 31 0.05 -10.75 6.19
N GLU A 32 0.62 -11.74 5.50
CA GLU A 32 1.34 -12.86 6.14
C GLU A 32 2.68 -12.43 6.75
N VAL A 33 3.24 -11.28 6.32
CA VAL A 33 4.50 -10.76 6.84
C VAL A 33 4.25 -10.00 8.16
N PRO A 34 4.82 -10.45 9.28
CA PRO A 34 4.63 -9.78 10.56
C PRO A 34 5.07 -8.31 10.51
N GLY A 35 4.23 -7.41 11.03
CA GLY A 35 4.54 -5.98 11.13
C GLY A 35 4.25 -5.13 9.89
N LEU A 36 3.76 -5.71 8.78
CA LEU A 36 3.29 -4.91 7.63
C LEU A 36 1.93 -4.26 7.92
N GLY A 37 0.92 -5.06 8.30
CA GLY A 37 -0.46 -4.56 8.41
C GLY A 37 -1.01 -4.06 7.05
N LEU A 38 -2.23 -3.49 7.04
CA LEU A 38 -2.84 -3.02 5.80
C LEU A 38 -2.07 -1.85 5.13
N PRO A 39 -1.64 -0.79 5.85
CA PRO A 39 -0.98 0.35 5.21
C PRO A 39 0.29 -0.02 4.45
N LYS A 40 1.20 -0.76 5.09
CA LYS A 40 2.46 -1.16 4.45
C LYS A 40 2.26 -2.25 3.41
N SER A 41 1.30 -3.16 3.60
CA SER A 41 0.94 -4.12 2.55
C SER A 41 0.42 -3.39 1.31
N GLY A 42 -0.47 -2.41 1.48
CA GLY A 42 -0.99 -1.59 0.39
C GLY A 42 0.09 -0.82 -0.37
N PHE A 43 1.08 -0.29 0.34
CA PHE A 43 2.26 0.34 -0.28
C PHE A 43 3.06 -0.66 -1.14
N VAL A 44 3.32 -1.87 -0.64
CA VAL A 44 4.02 -2.89 -1.44
C VAL A 44 3.19 -3.30 -2.66
N VAL A 45 1.87 -3.46 -2.51
CA VAL A 45 0.97 -3.74 -3.66
C VAL A 45 1.04 -2.62 -4.70
N GLN A 46 1.09 -1.36 -4.28
CA GLN A 46 1.25 -0.21 -5.16
C GLN A 46 2.56 -0.29 -5.95
N LEU A 47 3.68 -0.61 -5.30
CA LEU A 47 4.99 -0.72 -5.97
C LEU A 47 5.05 -1.87 -6.98
N VAL A 48 4.47 -3.05 -6.67
CA VAL A 48 4.63 -4.24 -7.52
C VAL A 48 3.56 -4.40 -8.59
N SER A 49 2.44 -3.69 -8.48
CA SER A 49 1.29 -3.87 -9.38
C SER A 49 0.64 -2.57 -9.87
N GLY A 50 0.99 -1.42 -9.31
CA GLY A 50 0.30 -0.14 -9.57
C GLY A 50 -1.15 -0.11 -9.06
N LYS A 51 -1.53 -1.04 -8.16
CA LYS A 51 -2.87 -1.12 -7.54
C LYS A 51 -2.76 -0.81 -6.05
N SER A 52 -3.87 -0.50 -5.39
CA SER A 52 -3.88 -0.11 -3.96
C SER A 52 -3.12 1.19 -3.71
N GLY A 53 -2.70 1.44 -2.47
CA GLY A 53 -2.02 2.64 -2.01
C GLY A 53 -1.69 2.54 -0.53
N CYS A 54 -0.97 3.52 0.00
CA CYS A 54 -0.60 3.57 1.41
C CYS A 54 -1.52 4.55 2.18
N MET A 55 -2.36 4.06 3.09
CA MET A 55 -3.04 4.91 4.07
C MET A 55 -2.13 5.08 5.29
N ASP A 56 -1.09 5.89 5.12
CA ASP A 56 -0.25 6.34 6.22
C ASP A 56 -0.92 7.46 7.03
N VAL A 57 -0.21 8.01 8.01
CA VAL A 57 -0.72 9.09 8.86
C VAL A 57 -1.12 10.33 8.05
N HIS A 58 -0.41 10.65 6.96
CA HIS A 58 -0.70 11.81 6.13
C HIS A 58 -1.96 11.60 5.29
N ASN A 59 -2.09 10.42 4.68
CA ASN A 59 -3.27 10.08 3.90
C ASN A 59 -4.50 9.87 4.78
N PHE A 60 -4.36 9.35 6.01
CA PHE A 60 -5.46 9.36 6.98
C PHE A 60 -5.91 10.78 7.30
N ARG A 61 -4.99 11.68 7.68
CA ARG A 61 -5.34 13.10 7.95
C ARG A 61 -6.02 13.79 6.78
N LYS A 62 -5.66 13.41 5.55
CA LYS A 62 -6.20 14.01 4.32
C LYS A 62 -7.57 13.46 3.91
N TYR A 63 -7.74 12.14 3.93
CA TYR A 63 -8.91 11.47 3.36
C TYR A 63 -9.92 10.98 4.40
N LEU A 64 -9.50 10.87 5.66
CA LEU A 64 -10.30 10.48 6.80
C LEU A 64 -10.00 11.41 7.99
N PRO A 65 -10.27 12.72 7.87
CA PRO A 65 -9.92 13.71 8.89
C PRO A 65 -10.59 13.46 10.26
N GLU A 66 -11.68 12.70 10.29
CA GLU A 66 -12.35 12.24 11.50
C GLU A 66 -11.59 11.13 12.25
N VAL A 67 -10.65 10.45 11.58
CA VAL A 67 -9.79 9.44 12.20
C VAL A 67 -8.57 10.12 12.80
N ASP A 68 -8.38 9.92 14.12
CA ASP A 68 -7.17 10.35 14.83
C ASP A 68 -5.94 9.53 14.39
N ALA A 69 -5.29 9.99 13.34
CA ALA A 69 -4.12 9.33 12.75
C ALA A 69 -2.91 9.24 13.70
N SER A 70 -2.88 10.01 14.80
CA SER A 70 -1.79 9.93 15.79
C SER A 70 -1.82 8.63 16.58
N LYS A 71 -2.99 7.97 16.64
CA LYS A 71 -3.18 6.67 17.31
C LYS A 71 -2.83 5.47 16.42
N GLY A 72 -2.35 5.71 15.20
CA GLY A 72 -1.98 4.67 14.24
C GLY A 72 -3.16 4.18 13.39
N THR A 73 -3.08 2.93 12.93
CA THR A 73 -4.13 2.34 12.09
C THR A 73 -5.42 2.15 12.91
N PRO A 74 -6.58 2.66 12.46
CA PRO A 74 -7.81 2.51 13.23
C PRO A 74 -8.24 1.04 13.36
N ASN A 75 -8.93 0.70 14.44
CA ASN A 75 -9.30 -0.69 14.77
C ASN A 75 -10.05 -1.42 13.65
N TRP A 76 -10.88 -0.71 12.88
CA TRP A 76 -11.62 -1.29 11.75
C TRP A 76 -10.71 -1.67 10.57
N LEU A 77 -9.49 -1.14 10.50
CA LEU A 77 -8.42 -1.53 9.55
C LEU A 77 -7.28 -2.35 10.21
N GLN A 78 -7.25 -2.49 11.53
CA GLN A 78 -6.26 -3.33 12.20
C GLN A 78 -6.51 -4.83 11.94
N THR A 79 -5.48 -5.56 11.51
CA THR A 79 -5.58 -7.00 11.14
C THR A 79 -4.87 -7.96 12.11
N SER A 80 -4.10 -7.44 13.06
CA SER A 80 -3.42 -8.27 14.07
C SER A 80 -4.42 -9.07 14.90
N GLY A 81 -4.16 -10.36 15.11
CA GLY A 81 -5.04 -11.26 15.85
C GLY A 81 -6.35 -11.66 15.15
N ASN A 82 -6.65 -11.10 13.98
CA ASN A 82 -7.89 -11.43 13.27
C ASN A 82 -7.79 -12.76 12.50
N SER A 83 -8.93 -13.43 12.34
CA SER A 83 -9.06 -14.57 11.43
C SER A 83 -8.84 -14.16 9.98
N ASP A 84 -8.49 -15.12 9.13
CA ASP A 84 -8.33 -14.90 7.69
C ASP A 84 -9.58 -14.35 7.02
N LYS A 85 -10.78 -14.82 7.43
CA LYS A 85 -12.05 -14.29 6.94
C LYS A 85 -12.16 -12.79 7.24
N THR A 86 -11.85 -12.37 8.45
CA THR A 86 -11.90 -10.97 8.86
C THR A 86 -10.83 -10.13 8.15
N LYS A 87 -9.61 -10.67 7.96
CA LYS A 87 -8.56 -9.99 7.19
C LYS A 87 -8.98 -9.72 5.75
N ARG A 88 -9.64 -10.68 5.09
CA ARG A 88 -10.16 -10.51 3.72
C ARG A 88 -11.20 -9.40 3.62
N ILE A 89 -12.13 -9.32 4.57
CA ILE A 89 -13.14 -8.25 4.62
C ILE A 89 -12.46 -6.89 4.79
N LYS A 90 -11.52 -6.78 5.72
CA LYS A 90 -10.80 -5.51 5.96
C LYS A 90 -9.89 -5.12 4.80
N ALA A 91 -9.28 -6.08 4.11
CA ALA A 91 -8.50 -5.83 2.90
C ALA A 91 -9.37 -5.29 1.76
N SER A 92 -10.59 -5.81 1.58
CA SER A 92 -11.55 -5.24 0.61
C SER A 92 -11.93 -3.81 1.00
N ALA A 93 -12.34 -3.57 2.25
CA ALA A 93 -12.70 -2.23 2.71
C ALA A 93 -11.55 -1.21 2.54
N TYR A 94 -10.31 -1.64 2.76
CA TYR A 94 -9.12 -0.81 2.54
C TYR A 94 -8.91 -0.47 1.06
N LEU A 95 -9.11 -1.43 0.16
CA LEU A 95 -9.00 -1.20 -1.29
C LEU A 95 -10.12 -0.28 -1.78
N ASP A 96 -11.35 -0.47 -1.30
CA ASP A 96 -12.50 0.39 -1.63
C ASP A 96 -12.27 1.83 -1.15
N LEU A 97 -11.67 2.00 0.04
CA LEU A 97 -11.27 3.31 0.57
C LEU A 97 -10.25 4.00 -0.34
N ILE A 98 -9.27 3.27 -0.87
CA ILE A 98 -8.30 3.85 -1.81
C ILE A 98 -8.97 4.23 -3.12
N GLU A 99 -9.80 3.34 -3.67
CA GLU A 99 -10.45 3.56 -4.97
C GLU A 99 -11.41 4.76 -4.92
N SER A 100 -12.24 4.83 -3.86
CA SER A 100 -13.12 5.99 -3.62
C SER A 100 -12.38 7.32 -3.44
N ASN A 101 -11.10 7.28 -3.07
CA ASN A 101 -10.25 8.47 -2.97
C ASN A 101 -9.45 8.78 -4.24
N GLY A 102 -9.73 8.06 -5.34
CA GLY A 102 -9.15 8.27 -6.68
C GLY A 102 -7.99 7.33 -7.02
N GLY A 103 -7.88 6.22 -6.29
CA GLY A 103 -7.05 5.09 -6.67
C GLY A 103 -5.54 5.31 -6.53
N SER A 104 -4.79 4.29 -6.97
CA SER A 104 -3.32 4.25 -6.84
C SER A 104 -2.60 5.46 -7.45
N PRO A 105 -2.94 5.92 -8.67
CA PRO A 105 -2.22 7.03 -9.30
C PRO A 105 -2.33 8.33 -8.50
N LYS A 106 -3.53 8.65 -7.99
CA LYS A 106 -3.73 9.86 -7.18
C LYS A 106 -3.01 9.76 -5.84
N MET A 107 -3.04 8.59 -5.19
CA MET A 107 -2.32 8.37 -3.94
C MET A 107 -0.80 8.56 -4.13
N TRP A 108 -0.24 7.96 -5.19
CA TRP A 108 1.19 8.06 -5.49
C TRP A 108 1.61 9.50 -5.80
N ASN A 109 0.94 10.15 -6.76
CA ASN A 109 1.30 11.49 -7.20
C ASN A 109 1.18 12.51 -6.07
N ASN A 110 0.14 12.40 -5.24
CA ASN A 110 -0.02 13.28 -4.08
C ASN A 110 1.10 13.11 -3.06
N TRP A 111 1.56 11.88 -2.82
CA TRP A 111 2.66 11.61 -1.91
C TRP A 111 3.99 12.14 -2.46
N CYS A 112 4.28 11.92 -3.74
CA CYS A 112 5.47 12.47 -4.40
C CYS A 112 5.49 14.00 -4.34
N THR A 113 4.37 14.66 -4.63
CA THR A 113 4.24 16.11 -4.51
C THR A 113 4.42 16.57 -3.06
N HIS A 114 3.85 15.86 -2.09
CA HIS A 114 4.02 16.20 -0.68
C HIS A 114 5.49 16.14 -0.24
N LEU A 115 6.21 15.09 -0.62
CA LEU A 115 7.64 14.94 -0.29
C LEU A 115 8.51 15.99 -0.99
N GLN A 116 8.18 16.36 -2.23
CA GLN A 116 8.87 17.43 -2.93
C GLN A 116 8.69 18.79 -2.22
N VAL A 117 7.48 19.10 -1.74
CA VAL A 117 7.22 20.30 -0.96
C VAL A 117 7.95 20.28 0.39
N LEU A 118 8.02 19.11 1.04
CA LEU A 118 8.66 18.97 2.35
C LEU A 118 10.19 19.00 2.27
N TYR A 119 10.77 18.51 1.17
CA TYR A 119 12.22 18.40 0.98
C TYR A 119 12.68 19.02 -0.36
N PRO A 120 12.46 20.32 -0.59
CA PRO A 120 12.67 20.96 -1.90
C PRO A 120 14.14 21.02 -2.32
N HIS A 121 15.08 20.91 -1.38
CA HIS A 121 16.51 20.83 -1.69
C HIS A 121 16.95 19.43 -2.16
N HIS A 122 16.17 18.39 -1.85
CA HIS A 122 16.46 17.01 -2.24
C HIS A 122 15.72 16.63 -3.53
N PHE A 123 14.49 17.11 -3.68
CA PHE A 123 13.62 16.80 -4.81
C PHE A 123 13.22 18.11 -5.50
N LYS A 124 13.67 18.28 -6.75
CA LYS A 124 13.29 19.43 -7.58
C LYS A 124 11.87 19.24 -8.12
N THR A 125 11.49 18.00 -8.41
CA THR A 125 10.18 17.62 -8.93
C THR A 125 9.61 16.41 -8.18
N PRO A 126 8.29 16.19 -8.20
CA PRO A 126 7.68 14.97 -7.68
C PRO A 126 8.25 13.69 -8.33
N ASP A 127 8.68 13.79 -9.60
CA ASP A 127 9.26 12.66 -10.33
C ASP A 127 10.61 12.21 -9.74
N ASP A 128 11.37 13.12 -9.13
CA ASP A 128 12.62 12.76 -8.43
C ASP A 128 12.35 11.79 -7.27
N VAL A 129 11.23 11.99 -6.56
CA VAL A 129 10.77 11.07 -5.50
C VAL A 129 10.38 9.72 -6.08
N SER A 130 9.61 9.75 -7.18
CA SER A 130 9.15 8.53 -7.85
C SER A 130 10.33 7.72 -8.42
N ALA A 131 11.35 8.39 -8.95
CA ALA A 131 12.53 7.77 -9.54
C ALA A 131 13.32 6.91 -8.53
N LEU A 132 13.29 7.24 -7.24
CA LEU A 132 13.91 6.42 -6.19
C LEU A 132 13.26 5.04 -6.02
N HIS A 133 12.01 4.89 -6.47
CA HIS A 133 11.22 3.68 -6.32
C HIS A 133 11.14 2.85 -7.61
N MET A 134 11.67 3.40 -8.71
CA MET A 134 11.91 2.62 -9.91
C MET A 134 13.05 1.66 -9.62
N CYS A 135 12.82 0.35 -9.75
CA CYS A 135 13.91 -0.61 -9.71
C CYS A 135 14.86 -0.32 -10.87
N ILE A 136 15.95 0.39 -10.61
CA ILE A 136 17.09 0.43 -11.52
C ILE A 136 17.77 -0.93 -11.39
N TRP A 137 17.29 -1.92 -12.15
CA TRP A 137 18.07 -3.12 -12.42
C TRP A 137 19.26 -2.67 -13.29
N LYS A 138 20.37 -2.31 -12.65
CA LYS A 138 21.69 -2.26 -13.31
C LYS A 138 22.31 -3.64 -13.25
#